data_AF-X1FQ87-F1
#
_entry.id   AF-X1FQ87-F1
#
_cell.length_a   1.000
_cell.length_b   1.000
_cell.length_c   1.000
_cell.angle_alpha   90.00
_cell.angle_beta   90.00
_cell.angle_gamma   90.00
#
_symmetry.space_group_name_H-M   'P 1'
#
loop_
_entity.id
_entity.type
_entity.pdbx_description
1 polymer ?
#
loop_
_entity_poly.entity_id
_entity_poly.type
_entity_poly.pdbx_seq_one_letter_code
_entity_poly.pdbx_strand_id
1 'polypeptide(L)'
;RFFKRDTYSGRQDVSFWEKITYPYWFTDILSALDSLSFIGFSSKNPNIKKGLSWFINKQEEMGGWSLYLLRGGKDKSVPLWVDLAICRVFNRLFG
;
A
#
# COMPACT_ATOMS: atom_id res chain seq x y z
N ARG A 1 -7.17 -9.09 -6.04
CA ARG A 1 -7.49 -9.90 -4.83
C ARG A 1 -6.40 -9.62 -3.80
N PHE A 2 -6.69 -8.85 -2.75
CA PHE A 2 -5.68 -8.46 -1.75
C PHE A 2 -5.66 -9.40 -0.56
N PHE A 3 -4.52 -9.48 0.12
CA PHE A 3 -4.32 -10.31 1.32
C PHE A 3 -4.68 -11.77 1.07
N LYS A 4 -4.31 -12.28 -0.11
CA LYS A 4 -4.44 -13.68 -0.50
C LYS A 4 -3.10 -14.15 -1.08
N ARG A 5 -2.88 -15.46 -1.04
CA ARG A 5 -1.69 -16.08 -1.64
C ARG A 5 -1.55 -15.62 -3.09
N ASP A 6 -0.36 -15.15 -3.46
CA ASP A 6 -0.08 -14.75 -4.84
C ASP A 6 0.10 -16.00 -5.72
N THR A 7 -0.21 -15.86 -7.01
CA THR A 7 0.04 -16.90 -8.01
C THR A 7 1.52 -17.03 -8.35
N TYR A 8 2.30 -15.96 -8.17
CA TYR A 8 3.74 -15.97 -8.39
C TYR A 8 4.46 -16.69 -7.25
N SER A 9 5.04 -17.86 -7.56
CA SER A 9 5.63 -18.77 -6.58
C SER A 9 6.73 -18.16 -5.71
N GLY A 10 7.52 -17.23 -6.26
CA GLY A 10 8.61 -16.56 -5.53
C GLY A 10 8.16 -15.59 -4.43
N ARG A 11 6.90 -15.12 -4.46
CA ARG A 11 6.33 -14.16 -3.48
C ARG A 11 4.89 -14.48 -3.11
N GLN A 12 4.58 -15.78 -3.06
CA GLN A 12 3.22 -16.26 -2.82
C GLN A 12 2.69 -16.00 -1.42
N ASP A 13 3.55 -15.79 -0.42
CA ASP A 13 3.12 -15.64 0.97
C ASP A 13 2.26 -14.38 1.19
N VAL A 14 1.21 -14.50 2.02
CA VAL A 14 0.25 -13.42 2.27
C VAL A 14 0.92 -12.21 2.92
N SER A 15 1.99 -12.41 3.71
CA SER A 15 2.72 -11.31 4.37
C SER A 15 3.36 -10.33 3.38
N PHE A 16 3.57 -10.71 2.12
CA PHE A 16 4.14 -9.80 1.12
C PHE A 16 3.23 -8.62 0.78
N TRP A 17 1.91 -8.74 1.00
CA TRP A 17 1.00 -7.60 0.86
C TRP A 17 1.31 -6.46 1.85
N GLU A 18 1.87 -6.80 3.01
CA GLU A 18 2.12 -5.85 4.11
C GLU A 18 3.56 -5.33 4.15
N LYS A 19 4.43 -5.88 3.30
CA LYS A 19 5.86 -5.57 3.23
C LYS A 19 6.09 -4.48 2.18
N ILE A 20 5.94 -3.23 2.60
CA ILE A 20 5.99 -2.07 1.71
C ILE A 20 7.38 -1.90 1.10
N THR A 21 7.41 -1.59 -0.19
CA THR A 21 8.60 -1.15 -0.91
C THR A 21 8.40 0.21 -1.53
N TYR A 22 9.36 1.12 -1.28
CA TYR A 22 9.37 2.43 -1.90
C TYR A 22 10.78 2.88 -2.29
N PRO A 23 11.00 3.38 -3.53
CA PRO A 23 10.07 3.38 -4.67
C PRO A 23 9.56 1.97 -5.02
N TYR A 24 8.40 1.88 -5.69
CA TYR A 24 7.71 0.61 -5.94
C TYR A 24 8.62 -0.39 -6.64
N TRP A 25 8.86 -1.53 -5.99
CA TRP A 25 9.74 -2.57 -6.50
C TRP A 25 9.05 -3.93 -6.60
N PHE A 26 8.20 -4.25 -5.62
CA PHE A 26 7.42 -5.48 -5.64
C PHE A 26 5.93 -5.15 -5.49
N THR A 27 5.08 -6.09 -5.89
CA THR A 27 3.65 -6.00 -5.61
C THR A 27 3.42 -6.14 -4.12
N ASP A 28 2.97 -5.05 -3.51
CA ASP A 28 2.49 -4.92 -2.14
C ASP A 28 1.14 -4.17 -2.17
N ILE A 29 0.53 -3.95 -1.02
CA ILE A 29 -0.78 -3.31 -0.98
C ILE A 29 -0.75 -1.86 -1.50
N LEU A 30 0.36 -1.13 -1.28
CA LEU A 30 0.49 0.26 -1.68
C LEU A 30 0.64 0.39 -3.19
N SER A 31 1.60 -0.32 -3.77
CA SER A 31 1.85 -0.33 -5.22
C SER A 31 0.63 -0.81 -6.01
N ALA A 32 -0.10 -1.80 -5.50
CA ALA A 32 -1.33 -2.28 -6.13
C ALA A 32 -2.44 -1.22 -6.11
N LEU A 33 -2.69 -0.56 -4.98
CA LEU A 33 -3.67 0.50 -4.89
C LEU A 33 -3.29 1.74 -5.72
N ASP A 34 -2.00 2.08 -5.74
CA ASP A 34 -1.47 3.16 -6.57
C ASP A 34 -1.74 2.91 -8.06
N SER A 35 -1.42 1.70 -8.53
CA SER A 35 -1.68 1.31 -9.91
C SER A 35 -3.18 1.32 -10.24
N LEU A 36 -4.01 0.73 -9.38
CA LEU A 36 -5.46 0.61 -9.62
C LEU A 36 -6.18 1.96 -9.61
N SER A 37 -5.72 2.91 -8.80
CA SER A 37 -6.28 4.26 -8.77
C SER A 37 -5.92 5.07 -10.02
N PHE A 38 -4.78 4.80 -10.68
CA PHE A 38 -4.50 5.37 -12.00
C PHE A 38 -5.32 4.74 -13.14
N ILE A 39 -5.60 3.44 -13.05
CA ILE A 39 -6.36 2.70 -14.09
C ILE A 39 -7.88 2.98 -13.99
N GLY A 40 -8.32 3.78 -13.01
CA GLY A 40 -9.72 4.24 -12.90
C GLY A 40 -10.64 3.29 -12.13
N PHE A 41 -10.08 2.40 -11.31
CA PHE A 41 -10.93 1.58 -10.42
C PHE A 41 -11.55 2.44 -9.31
N SER A 42 -12.83 2.19 -9.04
CA SER A 42 -13.58 2.92 -8.00
C SER A 42 -13.24 2.46 -6.58
N SER A 43 -13.25 3.41 -5.64
CA SER A 43 -13.22 3.17 -4.19
C SER A 43 -14.38 2.27 -3.69
N LYS A 44 -15.46 2.13 -4.47
CA LYS A 44 -16.57 1.20 -4.18
C LYS A 44 -16.20 -0.27 -4.39
N ASN A 45 -15.09 -0.58 -5.07
CA ASN A 45 -14.64 -1.96 -5.24
C ASN A 45 -14.30 -2.58 -3.86
N PRO A 46 -14.90 -3.73 -3.48
CA PRO A 46 -14.69 -4.32 -2.16
C PRO A 46 -13.22 -4.63 -1.83
N ASN A 47 -12.41 -4.99 -2.82
CA ASN A 47 -10.99 -5.24 -2.61
C ASN A 47 -10.24 -3.93 -2.34
N ILE A 48 -10.52 -2.88 -3.11
CA ILE A 48 -9.90 -1.56 -2.90
C ILE A 48 -10.27 -1.04 -1.52
N LYS A 49 -11.56 -1.08 -1.16
CA LYS A 49 -12.02 -0.70 0.18
C LYS A 49 -11.27 -1.47 1.27
N LYS A 50 -11.10 -2.79 1.12
CA LYS A 50 -10.32 -3.62 2.06
C LYS A 50 -8.87 -3.14 2.19
N GLY A 51 -8.22 -2.82 1.08
CA GLY A 51 -6.85 -2.29 1.09
C GLY A 51 -6.74 -0.92 1.77
N LEU A 52 -7.67 -0.01 1.48
CA LEU A 52 -7.73 1.31 2.11
C LEU A 52 -7.99 1.21 3.61
N SER A 53 -8.92 0.34 4.03
CA SER A 53 -9.18 0.10 5.46
C SER A 53 -7.95 -0.44 6.20
N TRP A 54 -7.08 -1.21 5.54
CA TRP A 54 -5.83 -1.66 6.16
C TRP A 54 -4.89 -0.49 6.49
N PHE A 55 -4.79 0.51 5.60
CA PHE A 55 -4.03 1.73 5.89
C PHE A 55 -4.67 2.56 7.00
N ILE A 56 -5.99 2.78 6.97
CA ILE A 56 -6.69 3.53 8.01
C ILE A 56 -6.45 2.90 9.39
N ASN A 57 -6.57 1.57 9.50
CA ASN A 57 -6.39 0.86 10.76
C ASN A 57 -4.94 0.86 11.27
N LYS A 58 -3.97 1.22 10.45
CA LYS A 58 -2.55 1.32 10.80
C LYS A 58 -2.04 2.76 10.89
N GLN A 59 -2.90 3.75 10.67
CA GLN A 59 -2.53 5.15 10.78
C GLN A 59 -2.29 5.49 12.26
N GLU A 60 -1.17 6.16 12.54
CA GLU A 60 -0.83 6.61 13.88
C GLU A 60 -1.66 7.84 14.28
N GLU A 61 -1.71 8.14 15.59
CA GLU A 61 -2.44 9.31 16.11
C GLU A 61 -1.98 10.62 15.47
N MET A 62 -0.69 10.74 15.17
CA MET A 62 -0.09 11.91 14.51
C MET A 62 -0.28 11.91 12.98
N GLY A 63 -0.99 10.92 12.42
CA GLY A 63 -1.41 10.87 11.02
C GLY A 63 -0.46 10.16 10.04
N GLY A 64 0.75 9.78 10.47
CA GLY A 64 1.70 9.01 9.66
C GLY A 64 1.53 7.49 9.75
N TRP A 65 2.44 6.74 9.14
CA TRP A 65 2.46 5.28 9.21
C TRP A 65 3.86 4.70 9.51
N SER A 66 3.96 3.88 10.57
CA SER A 66 5.14 3.04 10.82
C SER A 66 4.93 1.62 10.27
N LEU A 67 5.15 1.46 8.96
CA LEU A 67 4.99 0.18 8.24
C LEU A 67 6.32 -0.57 8.12
N TYR A 68 6.23 -1.89 7.94
CA TYR A 68 7.40 -2.68 7.62
C TYR A 68 7.89 -2.35 6.21
N LEU A 69 9.08 -1.76 6.12
CA LEU A 69 9.77 -1.46 4.86
C LEU A 69 10.70 -2.61 4.48
N LEU A 70 10.36 -3.34 3.42
CA LEU A 70 11.20 -4.43 2.90
C LEU A 70 12.47 -3.89 2.21
N ARG A 71 12.41 -2.65 1.70
CA ARG A 71 13.53 -1.91 1.13
C ARG A 71 13.44 -0.44 1.54
N GLY A 72 14.59 0.23 1.58
CA GLY A 72 14.66 1.67 1.87
C GLY A 72 14.65 2.05 3.35
N GLY A 73 14.48 1.09 4.29
CA GLY A 73 14.37 1.39 5.72
C GLY A 73 15.59 2.02 6.41
N LYS A 74 16.74 2.12 5.72
CA LYS A 74 17.92 2.86 6.23
C LYS A 74 17.82 4.36 5.96
N ASP A 75 17.06 4.75 4.96
CA ASP A 75 16.85 6.14 4.58
C ASP A 75 15.64 6.69 5.36
N LYS A 76 15.90 7.68 6.21
CA LYS A 76 14.88 8.29 7.08
C LYS A 76 13.82 9.07 6.31
N SER A 77 14.06 9.38 5.03
CA SER A 77 13.08 10.06 4.18
C SER A 77 12.04 9.10 3.59
N VAL A 78 12.36 7.80 3.45
CA VAL A 78 11.49 6.82 2.80
C VAL A 78 10.12 6.69 3.49
N PRO A 79 10.00 6.65 4.83
CA PRO A 79 8.70 6.67 5.49
C PRO A 79 7.82 7.86 5.07
N LEU A 80 8.39 9.07 4.97
CA LEU A 80 7.64 10.26 4.56
C LEU A 80 7.14 10.17 3.11
N TRP A 81 7.93 9.54 2.23
CA TRP A 81 7.51 9.26 0.86
C TRP A 81 6.39 8.22 0.79
N VAL A 82 6.43 7.22 1.68
CA VAL A 82 5.36 6.23 1.82
C VAL A 82 4.07 6.90 2.30
N ASP A 83 4.14 7.76 3.33
CA ASP A 83 3.01 8.53 3.82
C ASP A 83 2.39 9.38 2.69
N LEU A 84 3.22 10.10 1.94
CA LEU A 84 2.77 10.90 0.79
C LEU A 84 2.11 10.02 -0.30
N ALA A 85 2.67 8.85 -0.59
CA ALA A 85 2.12 7.92 -1.56
C ALA A 85 0.74 7.39 -1.11
N ILE A 86 0.58 7.05 0.17
CA ILE A 86 -0.72 6.67 0.73
C ILE A 86 -1.71 7.82 0.57
N CYS A 87 -1.35 9.05 0.96
CA CYS A 87 -2.20 10.23 0.80
C CYS A 87 -2.63 10.46 -0.66
N ARG A 88 -1.72 10.27 -1.63
CA ARG A 88 -2.05 10.37 -3.06
C ARG A 88 -3.04 9.29 -3.51
N VAL A 89 -2.91 8.06 -3.01
CA VAL A 89 -3.90 6.98 -3.20
C VAL A 89 -5.28 7.41 -2.73
N PHE A 90 -5.40 7.90 -1.50
CA PHE A 90 -6.67 8.39 -0.99
C PHE A 90 -7.21 9.56 -1.82
N ASN A 91 -6.36 10.54 -2.15
CA ASN A 91 -6.78 11.70 -2.93
C ASN A 91 -7.32 11.31 -4.32
N ARG A 92 -6.68 10.38 -5.04
CA ARG A 92 -7.19 9.95 -6.37
C ARG A 92 -8.51 9.18 -6.30
N LEU A 93 -8.80 8.53 -5.18
CA LEU A 93 -9.97 7.66 -5.04
C LEU A 93 -11.19 8.37 -4.42
N PHE A 94 -10.98 9.52 -3.78
CA PHE A 94 -12.01 10.26 -3.04
C PHE A 94 -12.04 11.77 -3.29
N GLY A 95 -10.96 12.37 -3.78
CA GLY A 95 -10.88 13.78 -4.19
C GLY A 95 -11.18 13.93 -5.67
#